data_AF-A0A7X1I391-F1
#
_entry.id   AF-A0A7X1I391-F1
#
_cell.length_a   1.000
_cell.length_b   1.000
_cell.length_c   1.000
_cell.angle_alpha   90.00
_cell.angle_beta   90.00
_cell.angle_gamma   90.00
#
_symmetry.space_group_name_H-M   'P 1'
#
loop_
_entity.id
_entity.type
_entity.pdbx_description
1 polymer ?
#
loop_
_entity_poly.entity_id
_entity_poly.type
_entity_poly.pdbx_seq_one_letter_code
_entity_poly.pdbx_strand_id
1 'polypeptide(L)' 'MRVAPVGGTTVQDHVALAEIELCGELIIAASAAHERLSLESIDEVLRVAEERRGDTA' A
#
# COMPACT_ATOMS: atom_id res chain seq x y z
N MET A 1 6.56 -19.46 18.99
CA MET A 1 6.16 -19.08 17.62
C MET A 1 7.34 -19.38 16.70
N ARG A 2 7.25 -20.40 15.82
CA ARG A 2 8.30 -20.72 14.84
C ARG A 2 8.03 -19.89 13.59
N VAL A 3 8.89 -18.91 13.33
CA VAL A 3 8.88 -18.17 12.07
C VAL A 3 9.73 -18.99 11.09
N ALA A 4 9.15 -19.38 9.95
CA ALA A 4 9.83 -20.15 8.91
C ALA A 4 10.95 -19.32 8.25
N PRO A 5 11.99 -19.95 7.69
CA PRO A 5 13.13 -19.22 7.15
C PRO A 5 12.71 -18.44 5.91
N VAL A 6 13.02 -17.15 5.92
CA VAL A 6 12.81 -16.18 4.83
C VAL A 6 13.83 -16.53 3.73
N GLY A 7 13.44 -17.44 2.83
CA GLY A 7 14.32 -18.02 1.82
C GLY A 7 13.66 -17.98 0.45
N GLY A 8 13.53 -16.78 -0.11
CA GLY A 8 12.99 -16.56 -1.46
C GLY A 8 12.64 -15.10 -1.80
N THR A 9 13.21 -14.13 -1.09
CA THR A 9 12.47 -12.92 -0.71
C THR A 9 12.84 -11.62 -1.41
N THR A 10 13.73 -11.58 -2.40
CA THR A 10 14.08 -10.27 -2.98
C THR A 10 12.92 -9.63 -3.75
N VAL A 11 12.25 -10.37 -4.66
CA VAL A 11 11.14 -9.81 -5.46
C VAL A 11 9.82 -9.76 -4.67
N GLN A 12 9.55 -10.76 -3.83
CA GLN A 12 8.33 -10.81 -3.03
C GLN A 12 8.35 -9.81 -1.87
N ASP A 13 9.52 -9.50 -1.28
CA ASP A 13 9.61 -8.44 -0.26
C ASP A 13 9.27 -7.09 -0.85
N HIS A 14 9.66 -6.80 -2.10
CA HIS A 14 9.34 -5.51 -2.72
C HIS A 14 7.84 -5.32 -2.92
N VAL A 15 7.12 -6.33 -3.41
CA VAL A 15 5.66 -6.28 -3.59
C VAL A 15 4.94 -6.18 -2.24
N ALA A 16 5.34 -7.01 -1.27
CA ALA A 16 4.72 -6.99 0.07
C ALA A 16 4.99 -5.66 0.79
N LEU A 17 6.21 -5.13 0.69
CA LEU A 17 6.56 -3.82 1.26
C LEU A 17 5.75 -2.71 0.58
N ALA A 18 5.59 -2.80 -0.74
CA ALA A 18 4.72 -1.92 -1.49
C ALA A 18 3.27 -1.95 -0.98
N GLU A 19 2.69 -3.13 -0.79
CA GLU A 19 1.32 -3.25 -0.29
C GLU A 19 1.15 -2.70 1.13
N ILE A 20 2.16 -2.88 1.99
CA ILE A 20 2.18 -2.33 3.34
C ILE A 20 2.21 -0.80 3.30
N GLU A 21 3.04 -0.21 2.45
CA GLU A 21 3.16 1.24 2.30
C GLU A 21 1.85 1.85 1.77
N LEU A 22 1.21 1.19 0.81
CA LEU A 22 -0.11 1.56 0.28
C LEU A 22 -1.21 1.47 1.33
N CYS A 23 -1.22 0.40 2.14
CA CYS A 23 -2.12 0.30 3.29
C CYS A 23 -1.93 1.46 4.28
N GLY A 24 -0.69 1.88 4.50
CA GLY A 24 -0.36 3.05 5.33
C GLY A 24 -0.97 4.34 4.81
N GLU A 25 -0.81 4.63 3.51
CA GLU A 25 -1.40 5.79 2.84
C GLU A 25 -2.94 5.79 2.97
N LEU A 26 -3.59 4.64 2.76
CA LEU A 26 -5.04 4.50 2.92
C LEU A 26 -5.52 4.72 4.36
N ILE A 27 -4.75 4.28 5.37
CA ILE A 27 -5.05 4.53 6.78
C ILE A 27 -4.98 6.03 7.09
N ILE A 28 -3.98 6.73 6.55
CA ILE A 28 -3.82 8.18 6.72
C ILE A 28 -5.00 8.91 6.07
N ALA A 29 -5.33 8.56 4.83
CA ALA A 29 -6.47 9.12 4.11
C ALA A 29 -7.79 8.90 4.88
N ALA A 30 -7.99 7.68 5.39
CA ALA A 30 -9.17 7.35 6.19
C ALA A 30 -9.22 8.11 7.51
N SER A 31 -8.06 8.33 8.16
CA SER A 31 -7.97 9.07 9.42
C SER A 31 -8.18 10.57 9.24
N ALA A 32 -7.84 11.12 8.07
CA ALA A 32 -8.10 12.50 7.72
C ALA A 32 -9.55 12.75 7.26
N ALA A 33 -10.24 11.70 6.81
CA ALA A 33 -11.65 11.77 6.44
C ALA A 33 -12.54 11.91 7.69
N HIS A 34 -13.57 12.75 7.59
CA HIS A 34 -14.56 12.91 8.66
C HIS A 34 -15.55 11.73 8.74
N GLU A 35 -15.64 10.95 7.67
CA GLU A 35 -16.54 9.81 7.51
C GLU A 35 -15.82 8.66 6.79
N ARG A 36 -16.47 7.50 6.68
CA ARG A 36 -15.84 6.36 5.97
C ARG A 36 -15.54 6.74 4.53
N LEU A 37 -14.33 6.41 4.07
CA LEU A 37 -13.93 6.61 2.69
C LEU A 37 -14.95 5.95 1.75
N SER A 38 -15.33 6.71 0.73
CA SER A 38 -16.10 6.18 -0.39
C SER A 38 -15.20 5.31 -1.27
N LEU A 39 -15.81 4.46 -2.09
CA LEU A 39 -15.06 3.66 -3.07
C LEU A 39 -14.31 4.54 -4.06
N GLU A 40 -14.91 5.67 -4.48
CA GLU A 40 -14.28 6.63 -5.39
C GLU A 40 -13.01 7.24 -4.79
N SER A 41 -13.04 7.62 -3.51
CA SER A 41 -11.85 8.17 -2.83
C SER A 41 -10.77 7.10 -2.60
N ILE A 42 -11.15 5.85 -2.38
CA ILE A 42 -10.19 4.73 -2.30
C ILE A 42 -9.52 4.53 -3.66
N ASP A 43 -10.29 4.49 -4.74
CA ASP A 43 -9.78 4.33 -6.11
C ASP A 43 -8.84 5.48 -6.49
N GLU A 44 -9.14 6.71 -6.06
CA GLU A 44 -8.26 7.87 -6.27
C GLU A 44 -6.90 7.69 -5.56
N VAL A 45 -6.88 7.28 -4.29
CA VAL A 45 -5.64 7.03 -3.54
C VAL A 45 -4.83 5.89 -4.18
N LEU A 46 -5.51 4.81 -4.59
CA LEU A 46 -4.89 3.71 -5.31
C LEU A 46 -4.25 4.21 -6.61
N ARG A 47 -4.95 5.04 -7.40
CA ARG A 47 -4.41 5.60 -8.64
C ARG A 47 -3.20 6.49 -8.41
N VAL A 48 -3.23 7.37 -7.41
CA VAL A 48 -2.10 8.25 -7.06
C VAL A 48 -0.88 7.42 -6.64
N ALA A 49 -1.08 6.32 -5.91
CA ALA A 49 0.01 5.44 -5.52
C ALA A 49 0.65 4.72 -6.73
N GLU A 50 -0.16 4.26 -7.68
CA GLU A 50 0.32 3.66 -8.92
C GLU A 50 1.08 4.67 -9.80
N GLU A 51 0.58 5.90 -9.92
CA GLU A 51 1.27 6.99 -10.65
C GLU A 51 2.63 7.30 -10.03
N ARG A 52 2.70 7.42 -8.70
CA ARG A 52 3.96 7.67 -7.97
C ARG A 52 4.99 6.56 -8.14
N ARG A 53 4.53 5.30 -8.23
CA ARG A 53 5.41 4.15 -8.49
C ARG A 53 5.91 4.12 -9.92
N GLY A 54 5.04 4.45 -10.87
CA GLY A 54 5.40 4.61 -12.27
C GLY A 54 6.47 5.67 -12.50
N ASP A 55 6.47 6.76 -11.73
CA ASP A 55 7.48 7.83 -11.79
C ASP A 55 8.84 7.44 -11.17
N THR A 56 8.91 6.35 -10.41
CA THR A 56 10.17 5.84 -9.80
C THR A 56 10.92 4.80 -10.65
N ALA A 57 10.43 4.50 -11.87
CA ALA A 57 10.95 3.47 -12.76
C ALA A 57 11.85 4.02 -13.89
#